data_AF-A0AAN5BTN6-F1
#
_entry.id   AF-A0AAN5BTN6-F1
#
_cell.length_a   1.000
_cell.length_b   1.000
_cell.length_c   1.000
_cell.angle_alpha   90.00
_cell.angle_beta   90.00
_cell.angle_gamma   90.00
#
_symmetry.space_group_name_H-M   'P 1'
#
loop_
_entity.id
_entity.type
_entity.pdbx_description
1 polymer ?
#
loop_
_entity_poly.entity_id
_entity_poly.type
_entity_poly.pdbx_seq_one_letter_code
_entity_poly.pdbx_strand_id
1 'polypeptide(L)'
;MLFTRPSNEKGAAWPAILVGLFAAFGGILYGYDTGTISGIQTMPYWIEEFDNPNAGRIALIVSILSVGTFVGALAAGIMADITGRRWGIILSAMLPFNLGVALQTAATSQPLFIAGRFFAGLGVGLISAQSVLIGRSSFEFMANCSSPDTPRFLIKKGNDTQALRSLVFLRRLSADDPDLLAEMEELKNNWEYEKSIGSASYLECFKGTAGKRTITGIILQSLQQLVGINFIIYYGTSYFAENVQGLPDSFILQVIVNSINVVMTLPGLWAIDRFGRRPVLLTGALASTFGPCAWVVTGEIFSLQTRAKGLSMTTAANWFFNWLLSYITPYLTGALNPTQSNVFWIWGSFCWIAFVFTFTMIYETKGLSLEQVNELYESVSKAWRSANYRSELRRMSVSEAYRKESVDEETKPSEMACEDSSKV
;
A
#
# COMPACT_ATOMS: atom_id res chain seq x y z
N MET A 1 12.28 -14.04 15.46
CA MET A 1 11.36 -12.89 15.61
C MET A 1 10.68 -12.47 14.30
N LEU A 2 11.34 -12.47 13.13
CA LEU A 2 10.68 -12.17 11.83
C LEU A 2 9.75 -13.29 11.29
N PHE A 3 9.90 -14.52 11.80
CA PHE A 3 9.13 -15.70 11.37
C PHE A 3 8.26 -16.31 12.48
N THR A 4 8.15 -15.60 13.61
CA THR A 4 7.47 -16.12 14.81
C THR A 4 6.19 -15.34 15.05
N ARG A 5 5.11 -16.11 15.16
CA ARG A 5 3.71 -15.71 15.23
C ARG A 5 3.35 -14.85 16.46
N PRO A 6 2.34 -13.97 16.40
CA PRO A 6 1.62 -13.53 17.59
C PRO A 6 0.98 -14.73 18.32
N SER A 7 1.10 -14.79 19.63
CA SER A 7 0.65 -15.93 20.48
C SER A 7 -0.86 -16.18 20.51
N ASN A 8 -1.67 -15.39 19.79
CA ASN A 8 -3.14 -15.36 19.89
C ASN A 8 -3.88 -15.80 18.62
N GLU A 9 -3.19 -16.36 17.62
CA GLU A 9 -3.81 -16.87 16.39
C GLU A 9 -3.47 -18.37 16.20
N LYS A 10 -4.36 -19.18 15.59
CA LYS A 10 -4.17 -20.63 15.24
C LYS A 10 -3.96 -20.81 13.71
N GLY A 11 -3.05 -21.69 13.22
CA GLY A 11 -2.58 -21.76 11.79
C GLY A 11 -1.06 -21.57 11.48
N ALA A 12 -0.62 -21.52 10.21
CA ALA A 12 0.81 -21.39 9.82
C ALA A 12 1.13 -20.06 9.09
N ALA A 13 2.27 -19.42 9.35
CA ALA A 13 2.60 -18.07 8.83
C ALA A 13 3.22 -18.06 7.41
N TRP A 14 3.80 -19.16 6.94
CA TRP A 14 4.51 -19.21 5.65
C TRP A 14 3.64 -18.96 4.40
N PRO A 15 2.36 -19.41 4.31
CA PRO A 15 1.55 -19.13 3.12
C PRO A 15 1.29 -17.62 2.97
N ALA A 16 1.08 -16.92 4.09
CA ALA A 16 0.92 -15.47 4.11
C ALA A 16 2.17 -14.74 3.62
N ILE A 17 3.36 -15.25 3.97
CA ILE A 17 4.64 -14.70 3.50
C ILE A 17 4.78 -14.87 1.99
N LEU A 18 4.52 -16.04 1.43
CA LEU A 18 4.62 -16.27 -0.01
C LEU A 18 3.64 -15.42 -0.82
N VAL A 19 2.43 -15.23 -0.29
CA VAL A 19 1.43 -14.34 -0.90
C VAL A 19 1.88 -12.89 -0.88
N GLY A 20 2.42 -12.42 0.23
CA GLY A 20 2.99 -11.08 0.32
C GLY A 20 4.14 -10.89 -0.66
N LEU A 21 5.02 -11.89 -0.80
CA LEU A 21 6.10 -11.88 -1.78
C LEU A 21 5.56 -11.83 -3.21
N PHE A 22 4.55 -12.63 -3.55
CA PHE A 22 3.91 -12.61 -4.87
C PHE A 22 3.23 -11.27 -5.15
N ALA A 23 2.50 -10.69 -4.18
CA ALA A 23 1.89 -9.36 -4.28
C ALA A 23 2.93 -8.26 -4.55
N ALA A 24 4.11 -8.41 -3.92
CA ALA A 24 5.21 -7.47 -4.02
C ALA A 24 5.92 -7.50 -5.38
N PHE A 25 5.73 -8.53 -6.22
CA PHE A 25 6.28 -8.56 -7.58
C PHE A 25 5.82 -7.37 -8.43
N GLY A 26 4.64 -6.81 -8.16
CA GLY A 26 4.20 -5.58 -8.83
C GLY A 26 5.17 -4.40 -8.65
N GLY A 27 5.76 -4.26 -7.46
CA GLY A 27 6.79 -3.26 -7.19
C GLY A 27 8.11 -3.55 -7.90
N ILE A 28 8.43 -4.83 -8.12
CA ILE A 28 9.63 -5.24 -8.88
C ILE A 28 9.50 -4.84 -10.35
N LEU A 29 8.32 -5.01 -10.97
CA LEU A 29 8.10 -4.63 -12.37
C LEU A 29 8.37 -3.14 -12.60
N TYR A 30 7.86 -2.28 -11.70
CA TYR A 30 8.13 -0.84 -11.75
C TYR A 30 9.62 -0.52 -11.54
N GLY A 31 10.22 -1.10 -10.49
CA GLY A 31 11.63 -0.88 -10.17
C GLY A 31 12.56 -1.32 -11.30
N TYR A 32 12.23 -2.42 -11.97
CA TYR A 32 12.99 -2.94 -13.11
C TYR A 32 12.91 -2.01 -14.33
N ASP A 33 11.73 -1.57 -14.76
CA ASP A 33 11.60 -0.66 -15.91
C ASP A 33 12.30 0.68 -15.64
N THR A 34 12.08 1.23 -14.44
CA THR A 34 12.71 2.47 -13.95
C THR A 34 14.22 2.37 -13.90
N GLY A 35 14.78 1.25 -13.40
CA GLY A 35 16.23 1.08 -13.29
C GLY A 35 16.92 0.82 -14.63
N THR A 36 16.24 0.16 -15.57
CA THR A 36 16.84 -0.26 -16.85
C THR A 36 16.82 0.84 -17.91
N ILE A 37 15.79 1.70 -17.94
CA ILE A 37 15.68 2.76 -18.97
C ILE A 37 16.88 3.71 -18.97
N SER A 38 17.44 4.02 -17.79
CA SER A 38 18.62 4.88 -17.64
C SER A 38 19.86 4.28 -18.31
N GLY A 39 19.99 2.96 -18.35
CA GLY A 39 21.05 2.26 -19.07
C GLY A 39 20.75 2.12 -20.56
N ILE A 40 19.52 1.76 -20.93
CA ILE A 40 19.10 1.55 -22.33
C ILE A 40 19.34 2.80 -23.18
N GLN A 41 18.98 3.99 -22.68
CA GLN A 41 19.16 5.25 -23.41
C GLN A 41 20.63 5.61 -23.70
N THR A 42 21.58 5.00 -22.99
CA THR A 42 23.03 5.22 -23.18
C THR A 42 23.67 4.18 -24.11
N MET A 43 22.93 3.15 -24.52
CA MET A 43 23.45 2.10 -25.38
C MET A 43 23.66 2.63 -26.81
N PRO A 44 24.85 2.47 -27.42
CA PRO A 44 25.11 2.94 -28.78
C PRO A 44 24.09 2.42 -29.80
N TYR A 45 23.72 1.14 -29.70
CA TYR A 45 22.69 0.51 -30.53
C TYR A 45 21.34 1.23 -30.44
N TRP A 46 20.89 1.56 -29.23
CA TRP A 46 19.59 2.21 -29.04
C TRP A 46 19.61 3.64 -29.60
N ILE A 47 20.70 4.36 -29.39
CA ILE A 47 20.89 5.72 -29.90
C ILE A 47 20.86 5.74 -31.44
N GLU A 48 21.50 4.77 -32.08
CA GLU A 48 21.55 4.62 -33.54
C GLU A 48 20.17 4.24 -34.11
N GLU A 49 19.53 3.21 -33.56
CA GLU A 49 18.21 2.72 -34.00
C GLU A 49 17.12 3.79 -33.89
N PHE A 50 17.19 4.63 -32.85
CA PHE A 50 16.21 5.69 -32.60
C PHE A 50 16.66 7.06 -33.09
N ASP A 51 17.61 7.16 -34.02
CA ASP A 51 18.00 8.42 -34.69
C ASP A 51 18.40 9.54 -33.72
N ASN A 52 19.30 9.23 -32.77
CA ASN A 52 19.91 10.18 -31.84
C ASN A 52 18.89 11.17 -31.21
N PRO A 53 17.93 10.68 -30.42
CA PRO A 53 16.84 11.50 -29.92
C PRO A 53 17.37 12.67 -29.07
N ASN A 54 16.87 13.87 -29.35
CA ASN A 54 17.23 15.06 -28.56
C ASN A 54 16.74 14.96 -27.10
N ALA A 55 17.27 15.83 -26.23
CA ALA A 55 16.95 15.82 -24.81
C ALA A 55 15.43 15.89 -24.50
N GLY A 56 14.66 16.65 -25.29
CA GLY A 56 13.21 16.73 -25.15
C GLY A 56 12.50 15.40 -25.44
N ARG A 57 12.95 14.67 -26.46
CA ARG A 57 12.41 13.33 -26.78
C ARG A 57 12.80 12.30 -25.73
N ILE A 58 14.03 12.33 -25.21
CA ILE A 58 14.44 11.47 -24.11
C ILE A 58 13.57 11.72 -22.87
N ALA A 59 13.35 12.99 -22.50
CA ALA A 59 12.47 13.35 -21.39
C ALA A 59 11.03 12.85 -21.60
N LEU A 60 10.50 12.94 -22.83
CA LEU A 60 9.19 12.37 -23.16
C LEU A 60 9.18 10.84 -23.00
N ILE A 61 10.18 10.14 -23.54
CA ILE A 61 10.30 8.68 -23.45
C ILE A 61 10.35 8.22 -21.99
N VAL A 62 11.13 8.88 -21.15
CA VAL A 62 11.23 8.53 -19.72
C VAL A 62 9.91 8.82 -19.00
N SER A 63 9.33 10.01 -19.21
CA SER A 63 8.19 10.49 -18.43
C SER A 63 6.83 9.91 -18.85
N ILE A 64 6.67 9.43 -20.09
CA ILE A 64 5.38 8.90 -20.58
C ILE A 64 4.92 7.65 -19.82
N LEU A 65 5.87 6.87 -19.27
CA LEU A 65 5.55 5.74 -18.40
C LEU A 65 4.76 6.20 -17.18
N SER A 66 5.19 7.30 -16.54
CA SER A 66 4.54 7.84 -15.35
C SER A 66 3.13 8.39 -15.65
N VAL A 67 2.89 8.87 -16.88
CA VAL A 67 1.53 9.21 -17.36
C VAL A 67 0.67 7.95 -17.47
N GLY A 68 1.22 6.87 -18.03
CA GLY A 68 0.56 5.57 -18.05
C GLY A 68 0.21 5.07 -16.64
N THR A 69 1.13 5.17 -15.69
CA THR A 69 0.88 4.75 -14.30
C THR A 69 -0.18 5.58 -13.61
N PHE A 70 -0.24 6.89 -13.88
CA PHE A 70 -1.29 7.77 -13.37
C PHE A 70 -2.68 7.32 -13.84
N VAL A 71 -2.83 7.12 -15.16
CA VAL A 71 -4.10 6.66 -15.76
C VAL A 71 -4.46 5.26 -15.24
N GLY A 72 -3.49 4.37 -15.17
CA GLY A 72 -3.66 3.01 -14.66
C GLY A 72 -4.11 2.98 -13.21
N ALA A 73 -3.51 3.81 -12.36
CA ALA A 73 -3.87 3.91 -10.95
C ALA A 73 -5.31 4.40 -10.77
N LEU A 74 -5.77 5.40 -11.56
CA LEU A 74 -7.16 5.85 -11.54
C LEU A 74 -8.12 4.74 -12.01
N ALA A 75 -7.78 3.99 -13.04
CA ALA A 75 -8.61 2.88 -13.52
C ALA A 75 -8.64 1.68 -12.55
N ALA A 76 -7.64 1.55 -11.68
CA ALA A 76 -7.47 0.40 -10.80
C ALA A 76 -8.65 0.16 -9.85
N GLY A 77 -9.28 1.23 -9.37
CA GLY A 77 -10.44 1.15 -8.49
C GLY A 77 -11.64 0.48 -9.17
N ILE A 78 -11.91 0.86 -10.43
CA ILE A 78 -12.99 0.29 -11.25
C ILE A 78 -12.66 -1.17 -11.60
N MET A 79 -11.42 -1.41 -12.03
CA MET A 79 -10.97 -2.76 -12.39
C MET A 79 -11.07 -3.73 -11.20
N ALA A 80 -10.76 -3.26 -9.99
CA ALA A 80 -10.85 -4.06 -8.77
C ALA A 80 -12.30 -4.40 -8.37
N ASP A 81 -13.28 -3.58 -8.75
CA ASP A 81 -14.70 -3.89 -8.55
C ASP A 81 -15.20 -4.93 -9.55
N ILE A 82 -14.83 -4.79 -10.83
CA ILE A 82 -15.31 -5.64 -11.93
C ILE A 82 -14.70 -7.04 -11.85
N THR A 83 -13.38 -7.11 -11.78
CA THR A 83 -12.63 -8.37 -11.92
C THR A 83 -12.23 -8.98 -10.58
N GLY A 84 -12.46 -8.26 -9.48
CA GLY A 84 -11.88 -8.60 -8.20
C GLY A 84 -10.36 -8.37 -8.19
N ARG A 85 -9.69 -8.84 -7.13
CA ARG A 85 -8.31 -8.43 -6.83
C ARG A 85 -7.24 -9.31 -7.50
N ARG A 86 -7.45 -10.62 -7.65
CA ARG A 86 -6.48 -11.59 -8.20
C ARG A 86 -6.46 -11.52 -9.69
N TRP A 87 -7.65 -11.65 -10.29
CA TRP A 87 -7.82 -11.47 -11.72
C TRP A 87 -7.53 -10.03 -12.14
N GLY A 88 -7.81 -9.04 -11.28
CA GLY A 88 -7.36 -7.67 -11.48
C GLY A 88 -5.85 -7.58 -11.72
N ILE A 89 -5.04 -8.14 -10.81
CA ILE A 89 -3.57 -8.07 -10.93
C ILE A 89 -3.07 -8.91 -12.11
N ILE A 90 -3.57 -10.13 -12.27
CA ILE A 90 -3.15 -11.02 -13.36
C ILE A 90 -3.47 -10.40 -14.73
N LEU A 91 -4.68 -9.90 -14.93
CA LEU A 91 -5.08 -9.26 -16.19
C LEU A 91 -4.31 -7.97 -16.43
N SER A 92 -4.03 -7.19 -15.37
CA SER A 92 -3.22 -5.97 -15.49
C SER A 92 -1.75 -6.26 -15.84
N ALA A 93 -1.19 -7.38 -15.39
CA ALA A 93 0.15 -7.82 -15.79
C ALA A 93 0.14 -8.43 -17.21
N MET A 94 -0.82 -9.30 -17.50
CA MET A 94 -0.87 -10.05 -18.76
C MET A 94 -1.25 -9.19 -19.96
N LEU A 95 -2.14 -8.21 -19.79
CA LEU A 95 -2.65 -7.40 -20.89
C LEU A 95 -1.80 -6.12 -21.07
N PRO A 96 -1.97 -5.03 -20.28
CA PRO A 96 -1.29 -3.79 -20.60
C PRO A 96 0.22 -3.84 -20.35
N PHE A 97 0.70 -4.49 -19.28
CA PHE A 97 2.15 -4.51 -19.00
C PHE A 97 2.93 -5.30 -20.05
N ASN A 98 2.57 -6.57 -20.29
CA ASN A 98 3.26 -7.39 -21.29
C ASN A 98 3.08 -6.87 -22.71
N LEU A 99 1.92 -6.28 -23.05
CA LEU A 99 1.76 -5.56 -24.32
C LEU A 99 2.77 -4.41 -24.42
N GLY A 100 2.91 -3.61 -23.36
CA GLY A 100 3.88 -2.53 -23.32
C GLY A 100 5.33 -2.99 -23.49
N VAL A 101 5.71 -4.09 -22.84
CA VAL A 101 7.05 -4.70 -22.99
C VAL A 101 7.26 -5.24 -24.40
N ALA A 102 6.26 -5.93 -24.97
CA ALA A 102 6.34 -6.45 -26.34
C ALA A 102 6.49 -5.33 -27.37
N LEU A 103 5.73 -4.24 -27.23
CA LEU A 103 5.84 -3.06 -28.09
C LEU A 103 7.22 -2.39 -27.97
N GLN A 104 7.77 -2.25 -26.76
CA GLN A 104 9.11 -1.72 -26.54
C GLN A 104 10.19 -2.61 -27.16
N THR A 105 10.04 -3.94 -27.03
CA THR A 105 11.00 -4.91 -27.56
C THR A 105 10.98 -5.00 -29.09
N ALA A 106 9.79 -4.84 -29.69
CA ALA A 106 9.61 -4.88 -31.14
C ALA A 106 9.78 -3.50 -31.81
N ALA A 107 10.07 -2.45 -31.04
CA ALA A 107 10.13 -1.09 -31.58
C ALA A 107 11.39 -0.85 -32.40
N THR A 108 11.20 -0.55 -33.68
CA THR A 108 12.22 0.00 -34.60
C THR A 108 11.99 1.49 -34.88
N SER A 109 11.05 2.11 -34.17
CA SER A 109 10.73 3.53 -34.32
C SER A 109 10.27 4.14 -33.00
N GLN A 110 10.64 5.40 -32.77
CA GLN A 110 10.39 6.09 -31.50
C GLN A 110 8.91 6.11 -31.09
N PRO A 111 7.92 6.36 -31.98
CA PRO A 111 6.51 6.38 -31.58
C PRO A 111 6.01 5.05 -31.00
N LEU A 112 6.47 3.92 -31.56
CA LEU A 112 6.09 2.59 -31.09
C LEU A 112 6.70 2.31 -29.70
N PHE A 113 7.94 2.74 -29.49
CA PHE A 113 8.61 2.64 -28.19
C PHE A 113 7.87 3.47 -27.12
N ILE A 114 7.50 4.71 -27.45
CA ILE A 114 6.73 5.61 -26.57
C ILE A 114 5.36 5.01 -26.22
N ALA A 115 4.64 4.46 -27.21
CA ALA A 115 3.37 3.78 -26.98
C ALA A 115 3.54 2.56 -26.06
N GLY A 116 4.58 1.76 -26.28
CA GLY A 116 4.92 0.64 -25.40
C GLY A 116 5.16 1.06 -23.96
N ARG A 117 5.88 2.17 -23.74
CA ARG A 117 6.11 2.73 -22.40
C ARG A 117 4.82 3.19 -21.72
N PHE A 118 3.90 3.80 -22.47
CA PHE A 118 2.59 4.16 -21.94
C PHE A 118 1.79 2.93 -21.46
N PHE A 119 1.74 1.86 -22.26
CA PHE A 119 1.02 0.62 -21.87
C PHE A 119 1.69 -0.12 -20.72
N ALA A 120 3.03 -0.16 -20.69
CA ALA A 120 3.77 -0.70 -19.55
C ALA A 120 3.43 0.09 -18.27
N GLY A 121 3.43 1.42 -18.36
CA GLY A 121 2.98 2.30 -17.29
C GLY A 121 1.54 2.04 -16.85
N LEU A 122 0.61 1.87 -17.79
CA LEU A 122 -0.79 1.55 -17.49
C LEU A 122 -0.91 0.27 -16.65
N GLY A 123 -0.17 -0.77 -17.00
CA GLY A 123 -0.12 -2.02 -16.22
C GLY A 123 0.48 -1.83 -14.82
N VAL A 124 1.59 -1.11 -14.71
CA VAL A 124 2.20 -0.78 -13.40
C VAL A 124 1.24 0.03 -12.52
N GLY A 125 0.56 1.02 -13.07
CA GLY A 125 -0.43 1.83 -12.35
C GLY A 125 -1.57 1.00 -11.78
N LEU A 126 -2.14 0.12 -12.60
CA LEU A 126 -3.18 -0.81 -12.20
C LEU A 126 -2.72 -1.74 -11.06
N ILE A 127 -1.54 -2.34 -11.22
CA ILE A 127 -0.98 -3.27 -10.24
C ILE A 127 -0.66 -2.55 -8.93
N SER A 128 -0.05 -1.37 -8.98
CA SER A 128 0.38 -0.63 -7.77
C SER A 128 -0.79 -0.33 -6.82
N ALA A 129 -1.93 0.15 -7.32
CA ALA A 129 -3.09 0.41 -6.47
C ALA A 129 -3.77 -0.88 -5.99
N GLN A 130 -3.77 -1.93 -6.82
CA GLN A 130 -4.35 -3.24 -6.49
C GLN A 130 -3.52 -4.05 -5.50
N SER A 131 -2.19 -3.94 -5.55
CA SER A 131 -1.29 -4.58 -4.58
C SER A 131 -1.52 -4.06 -3.16
N VAL A 132 -1.82 -2.76 -3.01
CA VAL A 132 -2.13 -2.15 -1.70
C VAL A 132 -3.52 -2.59 -1.19
N LEU A 133 -4.44 -2.94 -2.11
CA LEU A 133 -5.73 -3.52 -1.75
C LEU A 133 -5.60 -4.93 -1.15
N ILE A 134 -4.45 -5.60 -1.33
CA ILE A 134 -4.15 -6.90 -0.71
C ILE A 134 -3.78 -6.67 0.77
N GLY A 135 -4.78 -6.31 1.57
CA GLY A 135 -4.69 -6.27 3.04
C GLY A 135 -4.96 -7.62 3.68
N ARG A 136 -5.02 -7.67 5.03
CA ARG A 136 -5.16 -8.88 5.89
C ARG A 136 -6.18 -9.93 5.40
N SER A 137 -7.26 -9.48 4.76
CA SER A 137 -8.34 -10.29 4.19
C SER A 137 -8.07 -10.90 2.79
N SER A 138 -7.03 -10.43 2.09
CA SER A 138 -6.58 -10.95 0.78
C SER A 138 -5.40 -11.93 0.91
N PHE A 139 -4.89 -12.17 2.13
CA PHE A 139 -3.83 -13.16 2.41
C PHE A 139 -4.30 -14.60 2.16
N GLU A 140 -5.59 -14.84 2.29
CA GLU A 140 -6.22 -16.16 2.05
C GLU A 140 -6.39 -16.45 0.54
N PHE A 141 -6.16 -15.45 -0.32
CA PHE A 141 -6.61 -15.45 -1.72
C PHE A 141 -5.55 -15.82 -2.76
N MET A 142 -4.28 -15.52 -2.51
CA MET A 142 -3.19 -15.82 -3.46
C MET A 142 -2.36 -17.04 -3.06
N ALA A 143 -2.56 -17.60 -1.87
CA ALA A 143 -1.75 -18.71 -1.36
C ALA A 143 -2.07 -20.04 -2.07
N ASN A 144 -3.09 -20.07 -2.92
CA ASN A 144 -3.61 -21.27 -3.52
C ASN A 144 -3.85 -21.10 -5.02
N CYS A 145 -2.84 -21.43 -5.81
CA CYS A 145 -3.04 -21.90 -7.19
C CYS A 145 -3.74 -23.28 -7.23
N SER A 146 -4.02 -23.93 -6.07
CA SER A 146 -4.46 -25.34 -6.02
C SER A 146 -5.48 -25.71 -4.93
N SER A 147 -6.10 -24.77 -4.21
CA SER A 147 -7.11 -25.07 -3.16
C SER A 147 -8.33 -24.12 -3.25
N PRO A 148 -9.47 -24.44 -2.61
CA PRO A 148 -10.77 -23.79 -2.78
C PRO A 148 -10.71 -22.26 -2.69
N ASP A 149 -11.56 -21.59 -3.46
CA ASP A 149 -11.73 -20.14 -3.44
C ASP A 149 -11.89 -19.58 -2.00
N THR A 150 -11.59 -18.30 -1.76
CA THR A 150 -11.64 -17.73 -0.39
C THR A 150 -13.05 -17.83 0.21
N PRO A 151 -13.17 -18.00 1.54
CA PRO A 151 -14.46 -18.04 2.22
C PRO A 151 -15.31 -16.81 1.89
N ARG A 152 -14.71 -15.61 1.92
CA ARG A 152 -15.39 -14.35 1.59
C ARG A 152 -15.87 -14.30 0.13
N PHE A 153 -15.06 -14.72 -0.84
CA PHE A 153 -15.48 -14.78 -2.24
C PHE A 153 -16.59 -15.81 -2.48
N LEU A 154 -16.51 -16.95 -1.81
CA LEU A 154 -17.53 -17.99 -1.90
C LEU A 154 -18.84 -17.53 -1.27
N ILE A 155 -18.79 -16.84 -0.13
CA ILE A 155 -19.95 -16.14 0.47
C ILE A 155 -20.50 -15.10 -0.53
N LYS A 156 -19.64 -14.32 -1.23
CA LYS A 156 -20.10 -13.39 -2.29
C LYS A 156 -20.82 -14.08 -3.44
N LYS A 157 -20.39 -15.30 -3.81
CA LYS A 157 -21.05 -16.15 -4.81
C LYS A 157 -22.28 -16.91 -4.25
N GLY A 158 -22.58 -16.79 -2.95
CA GLY A 158 -23.67 -17.52 -2.28
C GLY A 158 -23.36 -19.00 -2.03
N ASN A 159 -22.08 -19.39 -2.00
CA ASN A 159 -21.63 -20.77 -1.84
C ASN A 159 -21.04 -21.01 -0.44
N ASP A 160 -21.91 -21.03 0.55
CA ASP A 160 -21.55 -21.12 1.97
C ASP A 160 -20.85 -22.44 2.33
N THR A 161 -21.24 -23.55 1.71
CA THR A 161 -20.64 -24.86 1.98
C THR A 161 -19.17 -24.93 1.57
N GLN A 162 -18.83 -24.36 0.40
CA GLN A 162 -17.43 -24.27 0.01
C GLN A 162 -16.69 -23.21 0.85
N ALA A 163 -17.37 -22.14 1.27
CA ALA A 163 -16.77 -21.14 2.14
C ALA A 163 -16.36 -21.73 3.49
N LEU A 164 -17.23 -22.55 4.09
CA LEU A 164 -16.94 -23.29 5.33
C LEU A 164 -15.77 -24.26 5.14
N ARG A 165 -15.75 -25.03 4.05
CA ARG A 165 -14.61 -25.92 3.73
C ARG A 165 -13.29 -25.15 3.58
N SER A 166 -13.36 -23.97 2.98
CA SER A 166 -12.20 -23.08 2.82
C SER A 166 -11.75 -22.53 4.19
N LEU A 167 -12.68 -22.11 5.06
CA LEU A 167 -12.40 -21.69 6.46
C LEU A 167 -11.76 -22.81 7.28
N VAL A 168 -12.33 -24.02 7.23
CA VAL A 168 -11.80 -25.24 7.88
C VAL A 168 -10.37 -25.51 7.43
N PHE A 169 -10.11 -25.43 6.13
CA PHE A 169 -8.77 -25.60 5.59
C PHE A 169 -7.80 -24.51 6.07
N LEU A 170 -8.23 -23.25 6.09
CA LEU A 170 -7.42 -22.09 6.47
C LEU A 170 -7.09 -22.05 7.96
N ARG A 171 -8.07 -22.28 8.82
CA ARG A 171 -7.94 -22.27 10.27
C ARG A 171 -7.40 -23.60 10.82
N ARG A 172 -7.50 -24.69 10.03
CA ARG A 172 -7.17 -26.07 10.42
C ARG A 172 -7.94 -26.52 11.68
N LEU A 173 -9.19 -26.10 11.78
CA LEU A 173 -10.12 -26.46 12.85
C LEU A 173 -11.21 -27.39 12.31
N SER A 174 -11.93 -28.08 13.18
CA SER A 174 -13.11 -28.84 12.76
C SER A 174 -14.20 -27.90 12.23
N ALA A 175 -15.07 -28.41 11.36
CA ALA A 175 -16.21 -27.65 10.83
C ALA A 175 -17.17 -27.16 11.93
N ASP A 176 -17.19 -27.84 13.07
CA ASP A 176 -18.08 -27.56 14.20
C ASP A 176 -17.40 -26.71 15.30
N ASP A 177 -16.20 -26.18 15.05
CA ASP A 177 -15.51 -25.33 16.04
C ASP A 177 -16.28 -24.00 16.24
N PRO A 178 -16.64 -23.63 17.49
CA PRO A 178 -17.42 -22.42 17.76
C PRO A 178 -16.76 -21.13 17.26
N ASP A 179 -15.43 -21.04 17.33
CA ASP A 179 -14.69 -19.86 16.88
C ASP A 179 -14.77 -19.73 15.36
N LEU A 180 -14.78 -20.86 14.64
CA LEU A 180 -14.85 -20.91 13.17
C LEU A 180 -16.24 -20.55 12.66
N LEU A 181 -17.30 -21.01 13.36
CA LEU A 181 -18.68 -20.65 13.05
C LEU A 181 -18.96 -19.17 13.32
N ALA A 182 -18.46 -18.64 14.45
CA ALA A 182 -18.55 -17.22 14.76
C ALA A 182 -17.86 -16.36 13.69
N GLU A 183 -16.67 -16.77 13.24
CA GLU A 183 -15.97 -16.09 12.14
C GLU A 183 -16.74 -16.18 10.81
N MET A 184 -17.35 -17.32 10.50
CA MET A 184 -18.18 -17.48 9.30
C MET A 184 -19.40 -16.56 9.32
N GLU A 185 -20.04 -16.44 10.48
CA GLU A 185 -21.17 -15.54 10.70
C GLU A 185 -20.74 -14.07 10.59
N GLU A 186 -19.60 -13.71 11.18
CA GLU A 186 -19.01 -12.37 11.03
C GLU A 186 -18.75 -12.03 9.56
N LEU A 187 -18.19 -12.97 8.78
CA LEU A 187 -17.95 -12.77 7.34
C LEU A 187 -19.24 -12.61 6.53
N LYS A 188 -20.31 -13.34 6.88
CA LYS A 188 -21.63 -13.20 6.26
C LYS A 188 -22.26 -11.86 6.58
N ASN A 189 -22.25 -11.45 7.85
CA ASN A 189 -22.79 -10.17 8.30
C ASN A 189 -22.04 -9.01 7.64
N ASN A 190 -20.71 -9.09 7.56
CA ASN A 190 -19.88 -8.13 6.85
C ASN A 190 -20.22 -8.06 5.35
N TRP A 191 -20.53 -9.19 4.72
CA TRP A 191 -20.95 -9.22 3.32
C TRP A 191 -22.35 -8.64 3.10
N GLU A 192 -23.32 -8.96 3.95
CA GLU A 192 -24.66 -8.37 3.87
C GLU A 192 -24.61 -6.85 4.08
N TYR A 193 -23.80 -6.40 5.03
CA TYR A 193 -23.50 -4.99 5.24
C TYR A 193 -22.89 -4.36 3.97
N GLU A 194 -21.84 -4.96 3.38
CA GLU A 194 -21.26 -4.49 2.11
C GLU A 194 -22.28 -4.44 0.96
N LYS A 195 -23.13 -5.47 0.84
CA LYS A 195 -24.14 -5.59 -0.21
C LYS A 195 -25.22 -4.52 -0.05
N SER A 196 -25.63 -4.20 1.19
CA SER A 196 -26.61 -3.15 1.48
C SER A 196 -26.11 -1.74 1.16
N ILE A 197 -24.80 -1.51 1.26
CA ILE A 197 -24.18 -0.20 1.10
C ILE A 197 -23.71 0.06 -0.33
N GLY A 198 -23.43 -1.00 -1.11
CA GLY A 198 -22.96 -0.90 -2.48
C GLY A 198 -21.53 -0.34 -2.61
N SER A 199 -21.06 -0.14 -3.83
CA SER A 199 -19.73 0.42 -4.09
C SER A 199 -19.77 1.93 -4.19
N ALA A 200 -18.93 2.64 -3.42
CA ALA A 200 -18.85 4.09 -3.50
C ALA A 200 -18.29 4.57 -4.85
N SER A 201 -18.83 5.67 -5.34
CA SER A 201 -18.30 6.47 -6.43
C SER A 201 -17.07 7.28 -5.99
N TYR A 202 -16.30 7.79 -6.96
CA TYR A 202 -15.16 8.67 -6.67
C TYR A 202 -15.55 9.94 -5.91
N LEU A 203 -16.71 10.53 -6.22
CA LEU A 203 -17.19 11.75 -5.55
C LEU A 203 -17.57 11.49 -4.09
N GLU A 204 -18.09 10.29 -3.77
CA GLU A 204 -18.44 9.93 -2.40
C GLU A 204 -17.22 9.77 -1.50
N CYS A 205 -16.05 9.49 -2.08
CA CYS A 205 -14.79 9.45 -1.34
C CYS A 205 -14.39 10.85 -0.78
N PHE A 206 -15.03 11.94 -1.24
CA PHE A 206 -14.80 13.29 -0.75
C PHE A 206 -15.84 13.78 0.27
N LYS A 207 -16.80 12.94 0.66
CA LYS A 207 -17.85 13.32 1.62
C LYS A 207 -17.52 12.87 3.05
N GLY A 208 -17.93 13.66 4.04
CA GLY A 208 -17.82 13.32 5.46
C GLY A 208 -16.40 12.93 5.92
N THR A 209 -16.30 11.92 6.76
CA THR A 209 -15.01 11.39 7.27
C THR A 209 -14.18 10.74 6.17
N ALA A 210 -14.81 10.20 5.11
CA ALA A 210 -14.12 9.67 3.94
C ALA A 210 -13.33 10.75 3.21
N GLY A 211 -13.88 11.97 3.08
CA GLY A 211 -13.18 13.10 2.46
C GLY A 211 -11.88 13.46 3.16
N LYS A 212 -11.89 13.51 4.49
CA LYS A 212 -10.68 13.72 5.30
C LYS A 212 -9.61 12.65 5.01
N ARG A 213 -10.01 11.38 4.93
CA ARG A 213 -9.11 10.25 4.65
C ARG A 213 -8.54 10.31 3.24
N THR A 214 -9.37 10.57 2.24
CA THR A 214 -8.96 10.72 0.83
C THR A 214 -7.95 11.85 0.67
N ILE A 215 -8.25 13.04 1.22
CA ILE A 215 -7.34 14.18 1.17
C ILE A 215 -6.03 13.87 1.89
N THR A 216 -6.09 13.24 3.07
CA THR A 216 -4.89 12.82 3.82
C THR A 216 -4.04 11.87 3.00
N GLY A 217 -4.64 10.85 2.37
CA GLY A 217 -3.91 9.90 1.54
C GLY A 217 -3.30 10.53 0.29
N ILE A 218 -4.02 11.44 -0.38
CA ILE A 218 -3.51 12.16 -1.56
C ILE A 218 -2.31 13.00 -1.16
N ILE A 219 -2.43 13.81 -0.11
CA ILE A 219 -1.32 14.67 0.36
C ILE A 219 -0.13 13.83 0.81
N LEU A 220 -0.35 12.73 1.55
CA LEU A 220 0.71 11.82 1.99
C LEU A 220 1.51 11.26 0.81
N GLN A 221 0.82 10.80 -0.24
CA GLN A 221 1.44 10.25 -1.44
C GLN A 221 2.14 11.31 -2.29
N SER A 222 1.58 12.51 -2.39
CA SER A 222 2.22 13.65 -3.04
C SER A 222 3.52 14.04 -2.32
N LEU A 223 3.47 14.14 -0.99
CA LEU A 223 4.63 14.50 -0.17
C LEU A 223 5.74 13.46 -0.23
N GLN A 224 5.42 12.16 -0.33
CA GLN A 224 6.44 11.12 -0.54
C GLN A 224 7.32 11.41 -1.78
N GLN A 225 6.74 11.98 -2.84
CA GLN A 225 7.50 12.36 -4.03
C GLN A 225 8.21 13.71 -3.83
N LEU A 226 7.51 14.70 -3.27
CA LEU A 226 7.98 16.08 -3.10
C LEU A 226 9.15 16.25 -2.12
N VAL A 227 9.37 15.31 -1.20
CA VAL A 227 10.57 15.29 -0.34
C VAL A 227 11.87 15.00 -1.10
N GLY A 228 11.83 14.80 -2.43
CA GLY A 228 13.03 14.83 -3.28
C GLY A 228 13.69 13.48 -3.51
N ILE A 229 13.09 12.37 -3.09
CA ILE A 229 13.67 11.03 -3.28
C ILE A 229 13.88 10.67 -4.76
N ASN A 230 12.99 11.13 -5.64
CA ASN A 230 13.12 10.93 -7.09
C ASN A 230 14.37 11.57 -7.66
N PHE A 231 14.76 12.76 -7.17
CA PHE A 231 16.00 13.37 -7.63
C PHE A 231 17.19 12.47 -7.30
N ILE A 232 17.27 11.97 -6.06
CA ILE A 232 18.37 11.10 -5.64
C ILE A 232 18.42 9.83 -6.48
N ILE A 233 17.26 9.22 -6.75
CA ILE A 233 17.17 7.96 -7.52
C ILE A 233 17.51 8.14 -9.00
N TYR A 234 16.99 9.18 -9.66
CA TYR A 234 17.12 9.35 -11.11
C TYR A 234 18.35 10.15 -11.54
N TYR A 235 18.76 11.14 -10.73
CA TYR A 235 19.75 12.15 -11.12
C TYR A 235 20.85 12.36 -10.08
N GLY A 236 20.68 11.87 -8.85
CA GLY A 236 21.61 12.15 -7.75
C GLY A 236 23.02 11.63 -8.03
N THR A 237 23.14 10.43 -8.58
CA THR A 237 24.42 9.77 -8.86
C THR A 237 25.21 10.47 -9.97
N SER A 238 24.56 10.87 -11.06
CA SER A 238 25.17 11.69 -12.10
C SER A 238 25.53 13.08 -11.58
N TYR A 239 24.61 13.73 -10.87
CA TYR A 239 24.84 15.05 -10.28
C TYR A 239 26.06 15.07 -9.35
N PHE A 240 26.17 14.12 -8.42
CA PHE A 240 27.29 14.08 -7.48
C PHE A 240 28.60 13.67 -8.15
N ALA A 241 28.58 12.72 -9.09
CA ALA A 241 29.79 12.35 -9.84
C ALA A 241 30.37 13.53 -10.64
N GLU A 242 29.51 14.38 -11.21
CA GLU A 242 29.94 15.54 -12.01
C GLU A 242 30.38 16.73 -11.14
N ASN A 243 29.74 16.95 -9.98
CA ASN A 243 29.92 18.16 -9.19
C ASN A 243 30.79 17.98 -7.93
N VAL A 244 31.14 16.76 -7.54
CA VAL A 244 31.96 16.48 -6.33
C VAL A 244 33.25 15.75 -6.71
N GLN A 245 34.37 16.44 -6.53
CA GLN A 245 35.70 15.87 -6.81
C GLN A 245 36.01 14.68 -5.88
N GLY A 246 36.58 13.63 -6.45
CA GLY A 246 37.03 12.43 -5.72
C GLY A 246 35.97 11.35 -5.54
N LEU A 247 34.75 11.52 -6.07
CA LEU A 247 33.76 10.44 -6.10
C LEU A 247 34.02 9.45 -7.25
N PRO A 248 33.60 8.18 -7.08
CA PRO A 248 33.53 7.21 -8.17
C PRO A 248 32.62 7.69 -9.31
N ASP A 249 32.68 6.98 -10.45
CA ASP A 249 31.78 7.22 -11.56
C ASP A 249 30.30 7.04 -11.18
N SER A 250 29.40 7.60 -12.00
CA SER A 250 27.95 7.56 -11.75
C SER A 250 27.41 6.13 -11.68
N PHE A 251 28.02 5.18 -12.40
CA PHE A 251 27.64 3.77 -12.37
C PHE A 251 27.91 3.13 -10.99
N ILE A 252 29.13 3.28 -10.45
CA ILE A 252 29.47 2.75 -9.12
C ILE A 252 28.59 3.41 -8.05
N LEU A 253 28.38 4.73 -8.13
CA LEU A 253 27.47 5.43 -7.23
C LEU A 253 26.04 4.88 -7.30
N GLN A 254 25.53 4.55 -8.51
CA GLN A 254 24.21 3.96 -8.68
C GLN A 254 24.09 2.57 -8.04
N VAL A 255 25.11 1.72 -8.20
CA VAL A 255 25.15 0.41 -7.57
C VAL A 255 25.11 0.54 -6.04
N ILE A 256 25.88 1.49 -5.48
CA ILE A 256 25.91 1.76 -4.04
C ILE A 256 24.51 2.23 -3.56
N VAL A 257 23.93 3.24 -4.20
CA VAL A 257 22.63 3.82 -3.81
C VAL A 257 21.52 2.76 -3.87
N ASN A 258 21.45 1.97 -4.95
CA ASN A 258 20.45 0.92 -5.11
C ASN A 258 20.63 -0.20 -4.07
N SER A 259 21.87 -0.58 -3.76
CA SER A 259 22.17 -1.59 -2.73
C SER A 259 21.75 -1.12 -1.35
N ILE A 260 22.06 0.14 -1.00
CA ILE A 260 21.63 0.75 0.26
C ILE A 260 20.11 0.79 0.32
N ASN A 261 19.42 1.16 -0.77
CA ASN A 261 17.96 1.20 -0.81
C ASN A 261 17.32 -0.16 -0.48
N VAL A 262 17.83 -1.24 -1.09
CA VAL A 262 17.36 -2.60 -0.80
C VAL A 262 17.61 -2.99 0.66
N VAL A 263 18.83 -2.78 1.16
CA VAL A 263 19.19 -3.16 2.55
C VAL A 263 18.40 -2.35 3.58
N MET A 264 18.26 -1.04 3.37
CA MET A 264 17.57 -0.12 4.30
C MET A 264 16.05 -0.28 4.30
N THR A 265 15.48 -0.95 3.30
CA THR A 265 14.06 -1.30 3.30
C THR A 265 13.72 -2.24 4.47
N LEU A 266 14.62 -3.17 4.86
CA LEU A 266 14.36 -4.13 5.93
C LEU A 266 14.25 -3.48 7.32
N PRO A 267 15.20 -2.62 7.77
CA PRO A 267 15.03 -1.82 8.98
C PRO A 267 13.77 -0.94 8.94
N GLY A 268 13.43 -0.38 7.77
CA GLY A 268 12.22 0.43 7.59
C GLY A 268 10.94 -0.37 7.89
N LEU A 269 10.82 -1.59 7.35
CA LEU A 269 9.69 -2.49 7.62
C LEU A 269 9.63 -2.86 9.11
N TRP A 270 10.77 -3.20 9.71
CA TRP A 270 10.85 -3.48 11.14
C TRP A 270 10.40 -2.27 12.00
N ALA A 271 10.79 -1.05 11.62
CA ALA A 271 10.43 0.16 12.34
C ALA A 271 8.92 0.43 12.28
N ILE A 272 8.27 0.20 11.13
CA ILE A 272 6.81 0.37 10.96
C ILE A 272 6.04 -0.53 11.92
N ASP A 273 6.46 -1.79 12.05
CA ASP A 273 5.82 -2.73 12.96
C ASP A 273 6.18 -2.49 14.42
N ARG A 274 7.42 -2.07 14.71
CA ARG A 274 7.88 -1.84 16.08
C ARG A 274 7.37 -0.53 16.68
N PHE A 275 7.39 0.57 15.95
CA PHE A 275 7.09 1.90 16.48
C PHE A 275 5.72 2.44 16.07
N GLY A 276 5.12 1.92 14.99
CA GLY A 276 3.86 2.43 14.45
C GLY A 276 4.07 3.40 13.31
N ARG A 277 2.96 3.85 12.71
CA ARG A 277 3.00 4.56 11.43
C ARG A 277 3.39 6.03 11.63
N ARG A 278 2.88 6.65 12.70
CA ARG A 278 3.05 8.08 12.94
C ARG A 278 4.50 8.44 13.33
N PRO A 279 5.18 7.76 14.28
CA PRO A 279 6.57 8.07 14.61
C PRO A 279 7.52 7.82 13.43
N VAL A 280 7.27 6.78 12.64
CA VAL A 280 8.08 6.44 11.46
C VAL A 280 7.93 7.50 10.37
N LEU A 281 6.71 7.98 10.08
CA LEU A 281 6.54 9.07 9.12
C LEU A 281 7.09 10.41 9.61
N LEU A 282 7.04 10.69 10.91
CA LEU A 282 7.62 11.93 11.48
C LEU A 282 9.14 11.93 11.38
N THR A 283 9.79 10.83 11.75
CA THR A 283 11.25 10.67 11.59
C THR A 283 11.64 10.62 10.12
N GLY A 284 10.82 9.97 9.29
CA GLY A 284 10.97 9.93 7.85
C GLY A 284 10.91 11.31 7.18
N ALA A 285 9.99 12.18 7.62
CA ALA A 285 9.89 13.56 7.13
C ALA A 285 11.20 14.34 7.34
N LEU A 286 11.85 14.14 8.48
CA LEU A 286 13.13 14.78 8.79
C LEU A 286 14.31 14.14 8.02
N ALA A 287 14.20 12.85 7.72
CA ALA A 287 15.19 12.08 6.96
C ALA A 287 14.93 12.09 5.43
N SER A 288 14.03 12.95 4.95
CA SER A 288 13.70 13.07 3.51
C SER A 288 13.13 11.77 2.88
N THR A 289 12.47 10.92 3.66
CA THR A 289 11.93 9.65 3.17
C THR A 289 10.64 9.24 3.89
N PHE A 290 9.62 8.86 3.14
CA PHE A 290 8.41 8.21 3.70
C PHE A 290 8.42 6.69 3.54
N GLY A 291 9.39 6.16 2.79
CA GLY A 291 9.61 4.73 2.59
C GLY A 291 8.34 3.93 2.27
N PRO A 292 8.25 2.68 2.74
CA PRO A 292 7.03 1.88 2.60
C PRO A 292 5.88 2.34 3.50
N CYS A 293 6.13 3.20 4.49
CA CYS A 293 5.12 3.58 5.48
C CYS A 293 3.95 4.38 4.88
N ALA A 294 4.21 5.22 3.87
CA ALA A 294 3.14 5.94 3.17
C ALA A 294 2.10 5.00 2.54
N TRP A 295 2.59 3.93 1.88
CA TRP A 295 1.77 2.91 1.26
C TRP A 295 0.98 2.07 2.28
N VAL A 296 1.59 1.80 3.44
CA VAL A 296 0.91 1.12 4.56
C VAL A 296 -0.24 1.98 5.09
N VAL A 297 -0.01 3.27 5.33
CA VAL A 297 -1.06 4.17 5.85
C VAL A 297 -2.21 4.32 4.87
N THR A 298 -1.96 4.53 3.57
CA THR A 298 -3.05 4.58 2.59
C THR A 298 -3.82 3.27 2.52
N GLY A 299 -3.14 2.13 2.74
CA GLY A 299 -3.76 0.83 2.91
C GLY A 299 -4.59 0.66 4.18
N GLU A 300 -4.45 1.49 5.21
CA GLU A 300 -5.13 1.30 6.50
C GLU A 300 -6.27 2.31 6.74
N ILE A 301 -6.21 3.51 6.17
CA ILE A 301 -7.13 4.62 6.51
C ILE A 301 -8.51 4.54 5.85
N PHE A 302 -8.70 3.79 4.76
CA PHE A 302 -9.97 3.75 4.04
C PHE A 302 -10.92 2.68 4.56
N SER A 303 -12.20 3.06 4.69
CA SER A 303 -13.30 2.15 4.98
C SER A 303 -13.51 1.17 3.83
N LEU A 304 -14.11 0.01 4.10
CA LEU A 304 -14.34 -1.06 3.10
C LEU A 304 -15.02 -0.53 1.82
N GLN A 305 -16.01 0.35 1.96
CA GLN A 305 -16.79 0.90 0.84
C GLN A 305 -15.97 1.79 -0.10
N THR A 306 -15.11 2.65 0.46
CA THR A 306 -14.34 3.66 -0.30
C THR A 306 -12.93 3.19 -0.66
N ARG A 307 -12.49 2.06 -0.09
CA ARG A 307 -11.11 1.56 -0.15
C ARG A 307 -10.52 1.50 -1.55
N ALA A 308 -11.21 0.88 -2.50
CA ALA A 308 -10.68 0.69 -3.85
C ALA A 308 -10.47 2.02 -4.60
N LYS A 309 -11.42 2.95 -4.47
CA LYS A 309 -11.40 4.25 -5.16
C LYS A 309 -10.46 5.21 -4.46
N GLY A 310 -10.49 5.21 -3.12
CA GLY A 310 -9.54 5.94 -2.27
C GLY A 310 -8.10 5.55 -2.60
N LEU A 311 -7.77 4.26 -2.58
CA LEU A 311 -6.43 3.78 -2.92
C LEU A 311 -6.03 4.15 -4.35
N SER A 312 -6.93 3.98 -5.33
CA SER A 312 -6.73 4.43 -6.72
C SER A 312 -6.32 5.90 -6.79
N MET A 313 -7.07 6.81 -6.15
CA MET A 313 -6.77 8.24 -6.17
C MET A 313 -5.46 8.60 -5.47
N THR A 314 -5.17 7.99 -4.33
CA THR A 314 -3.91 8.24 -3.61
C THR A 314 -2.70 7.74 -4.40
N THR A 315 -2.83 6.59 -5.05
CA THR A 315 -1.79 6.01 -5.94
C THR A 315 -1.62 6.87 -7.18
N ALA A 316 -2.71 7.37 -7.77
CA ALA A 316 -2.65 8.30 -8.89
C ALA A 316 -1.93 9.60 -8.50
N ALA A 317 -2.20 10.16 -7.32
CA ALA A 317 -1.47 11.32 -6.83
C ALA A 317 0.04 11.05 -6.71
N ASN A 318 0.44 9.87 -6.20
CA ASN A 318 1.83 9.46 -6.18
C ASN A 318 2.47 9.51 -7.58
N TRP A 319 1.84 8.85 -8.55
CA TRP A 319 2.34 8.78 -9.92
C TRP A 319 2.37 10.12 -10.64
N PHE A 320 1.40 10.99 -10.38
CA PHE A 320 1.37 12.35 -10.92
C PHE A 320 2.56 13.18 -10.45
N PHE A 321 2.85 13.18 -9.15
CA PHE A 321 4.01 13.92 -8.63
C PHE A 321 5.34 13.25 -9.00
N ASN A 322 5.36 11.93 -9.16
CA ASN A 322 6.52 11.22 -9.71
C ASN A 322 6.85 11.70 -11.12
N TRP A 323 5.85 11.74 -12.00
CA TRP A 323 5.97 12.30 -13.36
C TRP A 323 6.46 13.76 -13.32
N LEU A 324 5.76 14.61 -12.56
CA LEU A 324 6.02 16.04 -12.49
C LEU A 324 7.47 16.35 -12.07
N LEU A 325 7.95 15.68 -11.02
CA LEU A 325 9.32 15.88 -10.56
C LEU A 325 10.34 15.32 -11.52
N SER A 326 10.10 14.13 -12.10
CA SER A 326 11.02 13.56 -13.10
C SER A 326 11.15 14.50 -14.30
N TYR A 327 10.06 15.14 -14.72
CA TYR A 327 10.07 16.11 -15.82
C TYR A 327 10.79 17.42 -15.47
N ILE A 328 10.55 17.99 -14.29
CA ILE A 328 11.05 19.33 -13.90
C ILE A 328 12.50 19.29 -13.39
N THR A 329 12.94 18.19 -12.78
CA THR A 329 14.23 18.10 -12.07
C THR A 329 15.47 18.42 -12.94
N PRO A 330 15.58 17.99 -14.20
CA PRO A 330 16.69 18.39 -15.07
C PRO A 330 16.76 19.91 -15.30
N TYR A 331 15.61 20.59 -15.34
CA TYR A 331 15.56 22.05 -15.49
C TYR A 331 15.97 22.78 -14.21
N LEU A 332 15.70 22.19 -13.05
CA LEU A 332 16.13 22.72 -11.74
C LEU A 332 17.64 22.56 -11.50
N THR A 333 18.26 21.54 -12.09
CA THR A 333 19.65 21.19 -11.81
C THR A 333 20.64 21.55 -12.92
N GLY A 334 20.18 21.82 -14.16
CA GLY A 334 21.09 22.09 -15.28
C GLY A 334 20.65 23.15 -16.31
N ALA A 335 19.41 23.16 -16.79
CA ALA A 335 19.11 23.77 -18.11
C ALA A 335 18.94 25.32 -18.15
N LEU A 336 18.65 26.01 -17.04
CA LEU A 336 18.26 27.43 -17.05
C LEU A 336 18.82 28.27 -15.86
N ASN A 337 20.11 28.12 -15.48
CA ASN A 337 20.86 28.94 -14.49
C ASN A 337 20.90 28.40 -13.00
N PRO A 338 21.72 28.95 -12.07
CA PRO A 338 22.80 28.30 -11.32
C PRO A 338 22.39 27.74 -9.94
N THR A 339 21.23 27.09 -9.80
CA THR A 339 20.75 26.64 -8.48
C THR A 339 21.38 25.33 -7.99
N GLN A 340 22.53 24.89 -8.54
CA GLN A 340 23.24 23.64 -8.24
C GLN A 340 22.88 23.04 -6.86
N SER A 341 23.30 23.69 -5.76
CA SER A 341 23.00 23.26 -4.39
C SER A 341 21.72 23.86 -3.80
N ASN A 342 21.16 24.91 -4.40
CA ASN A 342 19.95 25.57 -3.92
C ASN A 342 18.67 24.73 -4.12
N VAL A 343 18.69 23.75 -5.03
CA VAL A 343 17.58 22.79 -5.21
C VAL A 343 17.27 22.01 -3.91
N PHE A 344 18.29 21.78 -3.07
CA PHE A 344 18.10 21.12 -1.77
C PHE A 344 17.28 21.96 -0.78
N TRP A 345 17.25 23.29 -0.90
CA TRP A 345 16.35 24.14 -0.10
C TRP A 345 14.88 23.91 -0.45
N ILE A 346 14.58 23.59 -1.71
CA ILE A 346 13.23 23.27 -2.15
C ILE A 346 12.78 21.96 -1.49
N TRP A 347 13.57 20.89 -1.57
CA TRP A 347 13.22 19.62 -0.90
C TRP A 347 13.21 19.74 0.62
N GLY A 348 14.13 20.51 1.21
CA GLY A 348 14.13 20.82 2.64
C GLY A 348 12.83 21.49 3.09
N SER A 349 12.30 22.42 2.30
CA SER A 349 10.99 23.04 2.57
C SER A 349 9.84 22.03 2.53
N PHE A 350 9.84 21.11 1.55
CA PHE A 350 8.86 20.04 1.49
C PHE A 350 8.99 19.03 2.62
N CYS A 351 10.21 18.77 3.11
CA CYS A 351 10.44 17.96 4.31
C CYS A 351 9.81 18.60 5.56
N TRP A 352 9.92 19.92 5.69
CA TRP A 352 9.26 20.65 6.78
C TRP A 352 7.73 20.62 6.66
N ILE A 353 7.19 20.85 5.46
CA ILE A 353 5.76 20.73 5.18
C ILE A 353 5.28 19.31 5.50
N ALA A 354 6.06 18.30 5.10
CA ALA A 354 5.81 16.90 5.35
C ALA A 354 5.78 16.56 6.84
N PHE A 355 6.67 17.15 7.63
CA PHE A 355 6.68 17.00 9.08
C PHE A 355 5.41 17.60 9.71
N VAL A 356 5.06 18.83 9.36
CA VAL A 356 3.85 19.51 9.86
C VAL A 356 2.58 18.76 9.46
N PHE A 357 2.49 18.32 8.21
CA PHE A 357 1.39 17.50 7.73
C PHE A 357 1.27 16.19 8.50
N THR A 358 2.37 15.46 8.67
CA THR A 358 2.38 14.19 9.41
C THR A 358 1.96 14.41 10.86
N PHE A 359 2.44 15.49 11.49
CA PHE A 359 2.05 15.83 12.84
C PHE A 359 0.55 16.14 12.97
N THR A 360 -0.05 16.84 12.00
CA THR A 360 -1.42 17.35 12.12
C THR A 360 -2.50 16.41 11.57
N MET A 361 -2.19 15.61 10.54
CA MET A 361 -3.19 14.87 9.77
C MET A 361 -3.06 13.34 9.89
N ILE A 362 -1.89 12.79 10.25
CA ILE A 362 -1.66 11.34 10.27
C ILE A 362 -2.03 10.74 11.63
N TYR A 363 -3.00 9.83 11.61
CA TYR A 363 -3.46 9.07 12.76
C TYR A 363 -2.60 7.81 12.97
N GLU A 364 -2.42 7.39 14.21
CA GLU A 364 -1.76 6.12 14.52
C GLU A 364 -2.74 4.96 14.36
N THR A 365 -2.45 4.06 13.42
CA THR A 365 -3.29 2.94 13.02
C THR A 365 -2.73 1.59 13.48
N LYS A 366 -1.53 1.56 14.09
CA LYS A 366 -0.85 0.31 14.45
C LYS A 366 -1.69 -0.60 15.34
N GLY A 367 -2.01 -1.77 14.78
CA GLY A 367 -2.70 -2.86 15.50
C GLY A 367 -4.18 -2.60 15.72
N LEU A 368 -4.79 -1.71 14.94
CA LEU A 368 -6.23 -1.55 14.84
C LEU A 368 -6.76 -2.35 13.64
N SER A 369 -7.99 -2.87 13.75
CA SER A 369 -8.72 -3.39 12.59
C SER A 369 -9.23 -2.24 11.70
N LEU A 370 -9.70 -2.54 10.49
CA LEU A 370 -10.21 -1.51 9.58
C LEU A 370 -11.47 -0.82 10.14
N GLU A 371 -12.24 -1.55 10.92
CA GLU A 371 -13.46 -1.12 11.61
C GLU A 371 -13.09 -0.18 12.76
N GLN A 372 -12.10 -0.57 13.58
CA GLN A 372 -11.57 0.29 14.64
C GLN A 372 -10.91 1.56 14.09
N VAL A 373 -10.28 1.50 12.91
CA VAL A 373 -9.82 2.71 12.23
C VAL A 373 -11.01 3.58 11.81
N ASN A 374 -12.16 3.00 11.46
CA ASN A 374 -13.34 3.81 11.18
C ASN A 374 -13.80 4.60 12.39
N GLU A 375 -13.95 3.92 13.52
CA GLU A 375 -14.33 4.50 14.80
C GLU A 375 -13.30 5.52 15.29
N LEU A 376 -12.00 5.29 15.07
CA LEU A 376 -10.92 6.24 15.40
C LEU A 376 -11.15 7.60 14.71
N TYR A 377 -11.50 7.60 13.43
CA TYR A 377 -11.73 8.83 12.68
C TYR A 377 -13.00 9.57 13.08
N GLU A 378 -13.96 8.89 13.70
CA GLU A 378 -15.21 9.46 14.20
C GLU A 378 -15.08 9.99 15.64
N SER A 379 -14.38 9.23 16.49
CA SER A 379 -14.21 9.55 17.92
C SER A 379 -13.07 10.54 18.19
N VAL A 380 -11.97 10.49 17.41
CA VAL A 380 -10.79 11.31 17.65
C VAL A 380 -10.70 12.46 16.66
N SER A 381 -11.01 13.67 17.14
CA SER A 381 -10.99 14.89 16.31
C SER A 381 -9.59 15.28 15.80
N LYS A 382 -8.55 15.06 16.61
CA LYS A 382 -7.17 15.53 16.39
C LYS A 382 -6.19 14.36 16.23
N ALA A 383 -5.44 14.33 15.13
CA ALA A 383 -4.57 13.22 14.78
C ALA A 383 -3.49 12.93 15.84
N TRP A 384 -2.91 13.95 16.49
CA TRP A 384 -1.88 13.76 17.51
C TRP A 384 -2.37 13.11 18.81
N ARG A 385 -3.69 13.02 19.02
CA ARG A 385 -4.28 12.32 20.17
C ARG A 385 -4.50 10.82 19.91
N SER A 386 -4.43 10.40 18.65
CA SER A 386 -4.69 9.00 18.24
C SER A 386 -3.74 7.97 18.86
N ALA A 387 -2.54 8.37 19.28
CA ALA A 387 -1.57 7.46 19.90
C ALA A 387 -2.09 6.77 21.17
N ASN A 388 -2.99 7.41 21.91
CA ASN A 388 -3.56 6.86 23.15
C ASN A 388 -4.83 6.02 22.89
N TYR A 389 -5.45 6.14 21.72
CA TYR A 389 -6.76 5.53 21.41
C TYR A 389 -6.78 4.02 21.61
N ARG A 390 -5.72 3.32 21.17
CA ARG A 390 -5.61 1.87 21.36
C ARG A 390 -5.57 1.47 22.85
N SER A 391 -4.91 2.27 23.67
CA SER A 391 -4.84 2.00 25.12
C SER A 391 -6.19 2.22 25.80
N GLU A 392 -6.97 3.19 25.30
CA GLU A 392 -8.34 3.47 25.77
C GLU A 392 -9.30 2.36 25.37
N LEU A 393 -9.29 1.93 24.11
CA LEU A 393 -10.05 0.78 23.62
C LEU A 393 -9.82 -0.47 24.47
N ARG A 394 -8.55 -0.79 24.77
CA ARG A 394 -8.20 -1.95 25.59
C ARG A 394 -8.71 -1.83 27.03
N ARG A 395 -8.76 -0.62 27.58
CA ARG A 395 -9.32 -0.39 28.94
C ARG A 395 -10.84 -0.58 28.93
N MET A 396 -11.52 -0.09 27.90
CA MET A 396 -12.97 -0.24 27.75
C MET A 396 -13.36 -1.72 27.60
N SER A 397 -12.68 -2.47 26.73
CA SER A 397 -12.98 -3.90 26.52
C SER A 397 -12.79 -4.73 27.80
N VAL A 398 -11.75 -4.43 28.59
CA VAL A 398 -11.52 -5.10 29.88
C VAL A 398 -12.62 -4.74 30.88
N SER A 399 -13.03 -3.47 30.95
CA SER A 399 -14.11 -3.04 31.85
C SER A 399 -15.46 -3.68 31.50
N GLU A 400 -15.76 -3.87 30.21
CA GLU A 400 -16.97 -4.55 29.75
C GLU A 400 -16.95 -6.05 30.06
N ALA A 401 -15.79 -6.70 29.94
CA ALA A 401 -15.63 -8.10 30.33
C ALA A 401 -15.89 -8.30 31.83
N TYR A 402 -15.30 -7.45 32.68
CA TYR A 402 -15.58 -7.46 34.13
C TYR A 402 -17.06 -7.23 34.45
N ARG A 403 -17.71 -6.30 33.73
CA ARG A 403 -19.15 -6.04 33.92
C ARG A 403 -19.98 -7.28 33.54
N LYS A 404 -19.67 -7.96 32.44
CA LYS A 404 -20.37 -9.20 32.05
C LYS A 404 -20.17 -10.31 33.08
N GLU A 405 -18.93 -10.54 33.53
CA GLU A 405 -18.65 -11.52 34.59
C GLU A 405 -19.42 -11.22 35.88
N SER A 406 -19.49 -9.95 36.31
CA SER A 406 -20.27 -9.60 37.51
C SER A 406 -21.78 -9.85 37.37
N VAL A 407 -22.33 -9.67 36.17
CA VAL A 407 -23.76 -9.92 35.89
C VAL A 407 -24.05 -11.42 35.80
N ASP A 408 -23.13 -12.19 35.22
CA ASP A 408 -23.24 -13.66 35.14
C ASP A 408 -23.04 -14.31 36.53
N GLU A 409 -22.30 -13.67 37.44
CA GLU A 409 -22.13 -14.11 38.82
C GLU A 409 -23.34 -13.79 39.70
N GLU A 410 -24.00 -12.65 39.49
CA GLU A 410 -25.27 -12.29 40.16
C GLU A 410 -26.48 -13.13 39.69
N THR A 411 -26.42 -13.73 38.49
CA THR A 411 -27.53 -14.52 37.93
C THR A 411 -27.46 -16.02 38.19
N LYS A 412 -26.43 -16.52 38.91
CA LYS A 412 -26.39 -17.93 39.34
C LYS A 412 -27.48 -18.19 40.39
N PRO A 413 -28.40 -19.16 40.18
CA PRO A 413 -29.38 -19.52 41.19
C PRO A 413 -28.68 -20.06 42.44
N SER A 414 -29.09 -19.55 43.60
CA SER A 414 -28.59 -19.98 44.91
C SER A 414 -29.04 -21.41 45.23
N GLU A 415 -28.36 -22.41 44.68
CA GLU A 415 -28.51 -23.81 45.07
C GLU A 415 -27.53 -24.16 46.21
N MET A 416 -27.92 -23.86 47.45
CA MET A 416 -27.50 -24.50 48.74
C MET A 416 -27.95 -23.58 49.89
N ALA A 417 -28.70 -23.98 50.92
CA ALA A 417 -29.01 -25.30 51.44
C ALA A 417 -30.37 -25.27 52.18
N CYS A 418 -31.34 -26.04 51.67
CA CYS A 418 -32.46 -26.56 52.45
C CYS A 418 -32.15 -28.05 52.71
N GLU A 419 -31.41 -28.35 53.76
CA GLU A 419 -31.23 -29.74 54.22
C GLU A 419 -30.86 -29.73 55.70
N ASP A 420 -31.85 -29.53 56.57
CA ASP A 420 -31.81 -30.11 57.92
C ASP A 420 -33.23 -30.25 58.51
N SER A 421 -33.94 -31.32 58.13
CA SER A 421 -35.15 -31.76 58.84
C SER A 421 -35.49 -33.23 58.54
N SER A 422 -34.62 -34.17 58.89
CA SER A 422 -35.04 -35.54 59.22
C SER A 422 -33.88 -36.43 59.67
N LYS A 423 -33.63 -36.47 60.98
CA LYS A 423 -33.12 -37.66 61.67
C LYS A 423 -33.90 -37.86 62.97
N VAL A 424 -34.90 -38.74 62.90
CA VAL A 424 -35.40 -39.56 64.00
C VAL A 424 -34.75 -40.92 63.86
#